data_AF-A0A2I4FW82-F1
#
_entry.id   AF-A0A2I4FW82-F1
#
_cell.length_a   1.000
_cell.length_b   1.000
_cell.length_c   1.000
_cell.angle_alpha   90.00
_cell.angle_beta   90.00
_cell.angle_gamma   90.00
#
_symmetry.space_group_name_H-M   'P 1'
#
loop_
_entity.id
_entity.type
_entity.pdbx_description
1 polymer ?
#
loop_
_entity_poly.entity_id
_entity_poly.type
_entity_poly.pdbx_seq_one_letter_code
_entity_poly.pdbx_strand_id
1 'polypeptide(L)'
;MRKGAKRKASQKEGAKPELESHREESKKTTSRAKRVKASKPESEPEYIEDKRNLEDLWKEAFPVGTEWDQLDSVYQVNWNFSNLEDAFEEGGKLHGKKVYLFGCTEPQLVSFKGESKVICIPVVVAVVSPFPPSDKIGINSVQRESEEIIPMKQMKMDWVPYIPLENRGSQVDKLHSEIFILSCTQRRAALKHLKIDRVKKYEYCLPYFYQPFKEDELEQSTEVQIIFPGEPKPIFCEFDWELDELEEFTDKLIQEEELSEDQKNTFKEFVKEKVREAKKANREAREARKKAVEEMSEETKAAFETMRFYKFYPVQTPDTPDISNVKAPFINRYYGKAHEIL
;
A
#
# COMPACT_ATOMS: atom_id res chain seq x y z
N MET A 1 -57.22 -4.51 12.66
CA MET A 1 -58.37 -5.14 11.96
C MET A 1 -58.04 -5.18 10.48
N ARG A 2 -57.87 -6.36 9.86
CA ARG A 2 -58.87 -7.16 9.11
C ARG A 2 -59.33 -6.58 7.75
N LYS A 3 -58.90 -7.26 6.67
CA LYS A 3 -59.66 -7.83 5.51
C LYS A 3 -60.57 -6.88 4.68
N GLY A 4 -60.69 -6.95 3.34
CA GLY A 4 -60.09 -7.82 2.32
C GLY A 4 -61.10 -8.69 1.53
N ALA A 5 -61.31 -8.42 0.23
CA ALA A 5 -62.02 -9.26 -0.79
C ALA A 5 -61.89 -8.62 -2.21
N LYS A 6 -62.21 -9.26 -3.36
CA LYS A 6 -61.81 -10.53 -4.02
C LYS A 6 -62.68 -10.70 -5.31
N ARG A 7 -62.05 -11.01 -6.48
CA ARG A 7 -62.62 -11.77 -7.66
C ARG A 7 -63.73 -11.07 -8.49
N LYS A 8 -64.08 -11.42 -9.75
CA LYS A 8 -63.61 -12.32 -10.87
C LYS A 8 -64.22 -11.74 -12.19
N ALA A 9 -63.60 -11.66 -13.38
CA ALA A 9 -63.25 -12.68 -14.41
C ALA A 9 -64.38 -13.21 -15.35
N SER A 10 -64.21 -13.00 -16.68
CA SER A 10 -64.62 -13.82 -17.85
C SER A 10 -63.98 -13.15 -19.10
N GLN A 11 -63.27 -13.74 -20.08
CA GLN A 11 -63.04 -15.09 -20.62
C GLN A 11 -64.11 -15.67 -21.58
N LYS A 12 -63.65 -16.03 -22.80
CA LYS A 12 -64.09 -17.02 -23.84
C LYS A 12 -63.75 -16.50 -25.26
N GLU A 13 -63.44 -17.26 -26.31
CA GLU A 13 -62.95 -18.65 -26.52
C GLU A 13 -62.36 -18.73 -27.97
N GLY A 14 -61.32 -19.52 -28.28
CA GLY A 14 -61.42 -20.90 -28.85
C GLY A 14 -60.89 -20.92 -30.31
N ALA A 15 -60.50 -22.03 -30.96
CA ALA A 15 -60.17 -23.39 -30.52
C ALA A 15 -59.20 -24.10 -31.52
N LYS A 16 -58.60 -25.23 -31.10
CA LYS A 16 -57.79 -26.23 -31.85
C LYS A 16 -58.73 -27.30 -32.53
N PRO A 17 -58.33 -28.40 -33.25
CA PRO A 17 -57.08 -29.20 -33.10
C PRO A 17 -56.47 -30.04 -34.29
N GLU A 18 -55.23 -30.51 -34.06
CA GLU A 18 -54.57 -31.84 -34.26
C GLU A 18 -54.65 -32.82 -35.48
N LEU A 19 -53.49 -33.50 -35.66
CA LEU A 19 -53.20 -34.91 -36.06
C LEU A 19 -52.82 -35.32 -37.51
N GLU A 20 -52.18 -36.51 -37.61
CA GLU A 20 -51.17 -36.93 -38.61
C GLU A 20 -51.67 -37.82 -39.78
N SER A 21 -50.92 -37.86 -40.91
CA SER A 21 -50.17 -39.06 -41.40
C SER A 21 -50.01 -39.25 -42.94
N HIS A 22 -48.89 -39.89 -43.33
CA HIS A 22 -48.54 -40.66 -44.56
C HIS A 22 -48.39 -40.03 -45.99
N ARG A 23 -47.17 -40.22 -46.55
CA ARG A 23 -46.75 -40.66 -47.94
C ARG A 23 -47.26 -39.90 -49.19
N GLU A 24 -46.56 -39.77 -50.33
CA GLU A 24 -45.26 -40.27 -50.83
C GLU A 24 -44.72 -39.40 -52.02
N GLU A 25 -43.42 -39.53 -52.33
CA GLU A 25 -42.68 -39.21 -53.58
C GLU A 25 -42.86 -37.89 -54.39
N SER A 26 -41.75 -37.16 -54.63
CA SER A 26 -41.21 -36.97 -56.01
C SER A 26 -39.80 -36.32 -56.13
N LYS A 27 -38.87 -37.10 -56.71
CA LYS A 27 -37.76 -36.74 -57.65
C LYS A 27 -36.72 -35.64 -57.32
N LYS A 28 -35.54 -36.13 -56.92
CA LYS A 28 -34.20 -35.95 -57.56
C LYS A 28 -33.58 -34.55 -57.81
N THR A 29 -32.60 -34.25 -56.94
CA THR A 29 -31.15 -33.99 -57.23
C THR A 29 -30.67 -32.79 -58.06
N THR A 30 -29.89 -31.92 -57.41
CA THR A 30 -28.58 -31.43 -57.91
C THR A 30 -27.57 -31.34 -56.74
N SER A 31 -26.43 -32.02 -56.85
CA SER A 31 -25.35 -31.99 -55.85
C SER A 31 -24.30 -30.92 -56.19
N ARG A 32 -23.91 -30.10 -55.20
CA ARG A 32 -22.86 -29.08 -55.36
C ARG A 32 -21.51 -29.64 -54.91
N ALA A 33 -20.48 -29.50 -55.74
CA ALA A 33 -19.19 -30.17 -55.56
C ALA A 33 -18.41 -29.69 -54.31
N LYS A 34 -17.68 -30.63 -53.69
CA LYS A 34 -16.74 -30.39 -52.58
C LYS A 34 -15.58 -29.49 -53.03
N ARG A 35 -15.34 -28.36 -52.35
CA ARG A 35 -14.10 -27.59 -52.46
C ARG A 35 -13.12 -28.09 -51.40
N VAL A 36 -12.01 -28.69 -51.82
CA VAL A 36 -10.94 -29.13 -50.91
C VAL A 36 -10.28 -27.90 -50.28
N LYS A 37 -10.15 -27.90 -48.95
CA LYS A 37 -9.51 -26.83 -48.18
C LYS A 37 -8.06 -27.26 -47.92
N ALA A 38 -7.09 -26.50 -48.40
CA ALA A 38 -5.68 -26.76 -48.12
C ALA A 38 -5.41 -26.62 -46.62
N SER A 39 -4.63 -27.54 -46.06
CA SER A 39 -4.14 -27.47 -44.68
C SER A 39 -3.18 -26.29 -44.53
N LYS A 40 -3.35 -25.50 -43.45
CA LYS A 40 -2.27 -24.65 -42.95
C LYS A 40 -1.21 -25.56 -42.31
N PRO A 41 0.09 -25.19 -42.36
CA PRO A 41 1.09 -25.84 -41.52
C PRO A 41 0.71 -25.66 -40.05
N GLU A 42 0.89 -26.71 -39.26
CA GLU A 42 0.78 -26.62 -37.80
C GLU A 42 1.91 -25.74 -37.29
N SER A 43 1.56 -24.69 -36.56
CA SER A 43 2.52 -23.94 -35.76
C SER A 43 3.00 -24.85 -34.63
N GLU A 44 4.31 -24.94 -34.44
CA GLU A 44 4.89 -25.54 -33.23
C GLU A 44 4.21 -24.91 -32.00
N PRO A 45 3.86 -25.71 -30.97
CA PRO A 45 3.25 -25.15 -29.77
C PRO A 45 4.27 -24.23 -29.11
N GLU A 46 3.95 -22.93 -29.02
CA GLU A 46 4.65 -22.02 -28.12
C GLU A 46 4.56 -22.64 -26.72
N TYR A 47 5.70 -23.08 -26.19
CA TYR A 47 5.80 -23.57 -24.83
C TYR A 47 5.68 -22.37 -23.90
N ILE A 48 4.43 -22.02 -23.56
CA ILE A 48 4.15 -21.07 -22.50
C ILE A 48 4.70 -21.71 -21.24
N GLU A 49 5.80 -21.16 -20.70
CA GLU A 49 6.33 -21.59 -19.41
C GLU A 49 5.21 -21.47 -18.37
N ASP A 50 4.92 -22.57 -17.68
CA ASP A 50 3.90 -22.59 -16.63
C ASP A 50 4.31 -21.59 -15.54
N LYS A 51 3.47 -20.57 -15.33
CA LYS A 51 3.74 -19.50 -14.37
C LYS A 51 3.90 -20.08 -12.97
N ARG A 52 4.99 -19.72 -12.30
CA ARG A 52 5.26 -20.18 -10.94
C ARG A 52 4.18 -19.64 -9.99
N ASN A 53 3.73 -20.45 -9.05
CA ASN A 53 2.50 -20.20 -8.27
C ASN A 53 2.47 -18.83 -7.54
N LEU A 54 3.65 -18.31 -7.20
CA LEU A 54 3.88 -17.04 -6.49
C LEU A 54 4.56 -15.95 -7.36
N GLU A 55 4.72 -16.16 -8.67
CA GLU A 55 5.50 -15.28 -9.58
C GLU A 55 5.01 -13.81 -9.59
N ASP A 56 3.70 -13.60 -9.37
CA ASP A 56 3.09 -12.28 -9.34
C ASP A 56 2.91 -11.69 -7.94
N LEU A 57 3.37 -12.37 -6.89
CA LEU A 57 3.22 -11.94 -5.50
C LEU A 57 3.78 -10.52 -5.25
N TRP A 58 4.93 -10.21 -5.85
CA TRP A 58 5.53 -8.88 -5.77
C TRP A 58 4.77 -7.81 -6.58
N LYS A 59 4.01 -8.21 -7.61
CA LYS A 59 3.23 -7.32 -8.47
C LYS A 59 1.88 -6.98 -7.81
N GLU A 60 1.29 -7.95 -7.10
CA GLU A 60 0.05 -7.79 -6.34
C GLU A 60 0.25 -7.00 -5.03
N ALA A 61 1.43 -7.08 -4.42
CA ALA A 61 1.82 -6.22 -3.31
C ALA A 61 1.91 -4.75 -3.77
N PHE A 62 1.00 -3.90 -3.30
CA PHE A 62 0.93 -2.51 -3.77
C PHE A 62 2.20 -1.73 -3.37
N PRO A 63 2.89 -1.05 -4.31
CA PRO A 63 4.09 -0.27 -4.02
C PRO A 63 3.73 1.06 -3.38
N VAL A 64 3.68 1.06 -2.05
CA VAL A 64 3.25 2.20 -1.22
C VAL A 64 4.25 3.35 -1.35
N GLY A 65 3.75 4.58 -1.45
CA GLY A 65 4.60 5.78 -1.57
C GLY A 65 5.30 5.94 -2.93
N THR A 66 4.90 5.17 -3.95
CA THR A 66 5.45 5.31 -5.30
C THR A 66 4.67 6.34 -6.12
N GLU A 67 5.37 7.19 -6.85
CA GLU A 67 4.74 8.20 -7.72
C GLU A 67 3.96 7.55 -8.88
N TRP A 68 2.76 8.06 -9.17
CA TRP A 68 1.80 7.40 -10.07
C TRP A 68 2.16 7.44 -11.56
N ASP A 69 3.10 8.29 -11.94
CA ASP A 69 3.74 8.35 -13.25
C ASP A 69 4.96 7.41 -13.31
N GLN A 70 5.75 7.33 -12.24
CA GLN A 70 6.86 6.37 -12.10
C GLN A 70 6.38 4.91 -12.03
N LEU A 71 5.18 4.66 -11.50
CA LEU A 71 4.62 3.31 -11.30
C LEU A 71 4.67 2.41 -12.54
N ASP A 72 4.40 2.93 -13.74
CA ASP A 72 4.47 2.14 -14.98
C ASP A 72 5.92 1.73 -15.31
N SER A 73 6.91 2.56 -14.97
CA SER A 73 8.33 2.31 -15.27
C SER A 73 8.90 1.16 -14.45
N VAL A 74 8.41 0.97 -13.22
CA VAL A 74 8.79 -0.15 -12.34
C VAL A 74 8.49 -1.49 -13.03
N TYR A 75 7.34 -1.60 -13.69
CA TYR A 75 6.88 -2.80 -14.38
C TYR A 75 7.40 -2.94 -15.84
N GLN A 76 8.18 -1.98 -16.35
CA GLN A 76 8.85 -2.11 -17.66
C GLN A 76 10.11 -2.97 -17.61
N VAL A 77 10.69 -3.15 -16.43
CA VAL A 77 11.84 -4.02 -16.20
C VAL A 77 11.35 -5.37 -15.69
N ASN A 78 11.87 -6.46 -16.28
CA ASN A 78 11.54 -7.84 -15.88
C ASN A 78 12.31 -8.22 -14.60
N TRP A 79 11.90 -7.64 -13.48
CA TRP A 79 12.47 -7.94 -12.16
C TRP A 79 12.17 -9.38 -11.76
N ASN A 80 13.21 -10.12 -11.35
CA ASN A 80 13.09 -11.47 -10.84
C ASN A 80 13.00 -11.46 -9.32
N PHE A 81 11.94 -12.05 -8.75
CA PHE A 81 11.73 -12.21 -7.32
C PHE A 81 11.70 -13.68 -6.89
N SER A 82 12.43 -14.57 -7.58
CA SER A 82 12.52 -15.98 -7.18
C SER A 82 12.93 -16.14 -5.72
N ASN A 83 13.85 -15.33 -5.21
CA ASN A 83 14.24 -15.29 -3.79
C ASN A 83 13.07 -15.06 -2.81
N LEU A 84 12.02 -14.34 -3.21
CA LEU A 84 10.79 -14.17 -2.42
C LEU A 84 9.92 -15.44 -2.46
N GLU A 85 9.85 -16.10 -3.61
CA GLU A 85 9.10 -17.34 -3.82
C GLU A 85 9.76 -18.50 -3.07
N ASP A 86 11.07 -18.70 -3.28
CA ASP A 86 11.95 -19.65 -2.58
C ASP A 86 11.87 -19.50 -1.04
N ALA A 87 11.62 -18.27 -0.55
CA ALA A 87 11.45 -18.03 0.88
C ALA A 87 10.16 -18.63 1.46
N PHE A 88 9.13 -18.86 0.65
CA PHE A 88 7.88 -19.53 1.04
C PHE A 88 7.87 -21.04 0.74
N GLU A 89 8.81 -21.57 -0.03
CA GLU A 89 8.95 -23.02 -0.31
C GLU A 89 9.54 -23.81 0.88
N GLU A 90 9.50 -25.15 0.83
CA GLU A 90 9.94 -26.01 1.94
C GLU A 90 11.42 -25.75 2.31
N GLY A 91 11.66 -25.39 3.57
CA GLY A 91 12.98 -24.97 4.07
C GLY A 91 13.26 -23.46 3.93
N GLY A 92 12.41 -22.71 3.22
CA GLY A 92 12.45 -21.26 3.11
C GLY A 92 12.17 -20.52 4.43
N LYS A 93 12.60 -19.26 4.51
CA LYS A 93 12.57 -18.47 5.76
C LYS A 93 11.16 -18.06 6.21
N LEU A 94 10.20 -18.05 5.29
CA LEU A 94 8.80 -17.65 5.46
C LEU A 94 7.83 -18.84 5.38
N HIS A 95 8.31 -20.04 5.05
CA HIS A 95 7.51 -21.27 4.95
C HIS A 95 6.76 -21.59 6.25
N GLY A 96 5.45 -21.87 6.13
CA GLY A 96 4.56 -22.19 7.25
C GLY A 96 4.39 -21.05 8.27
N LYS A 97 4.67 -19.81 7.88
CA LYS A 97 4.53 -18.63 8.73
C LYS A 97 3.47 -17.70 8.16
N LYS A 98 2.75 -17.05 9.07
CA LYS A 98 1.87 -15.94 8.70
C LYS A 98 2.69 -14.69 8.40
N VAL A 99 2.54 -14.15 7.19
CA VAL A 99 3.36 -13.05 6.67
C VAL A 99 2.50 -11.96 6.06
N TYR A 100 2.86 -10.72 6.37
CA TYR A 100 2.26 -9.51 5.82
C TYR A 100 3.29 -8.81 4.91
N LEU A 101 2.95 -8.64 3.64
CA LEU A 101 3.81 -8.13 2.58
C LEU A 101 3.35 -6.76 2.10
N PHE A 102 4.26 -5.82 1.95
CA PHE A 102 4.00 -4.57 1.23
C PHE A 102 5.12 -4.27 0.23
N GLY A 103 4.75 -3.65 -0.88
CA GLY A 103 5.71 -3.12 -1.83
C GLY A 103 6.15 -1.71 -1.44
N CYS A 104 7.36 -1.34 -1.82
CA CYS A 104 7.81 0.04 -1.97
C CYS A 104 8.75 0.14 -3.18
N THR A 105 9.20 1.34 -3.52
CA THR A 105 10.22 1.55 -4.55
C THR A 105 11.35 2.42 -4.04
N GLU A 106 12.56 2.14 -4.50
CA GLU A 106 13.77 2.90 -4.19
C GLU A 106 14.34 3.49 -5.49
N PRO A 107 14.16 4.81 -5.74
CA PRO A 107 14.81 5.50 -6.84
C PRO A 107 16.32 5.52 -6.62
N GLN A 108 17.08 4.89 -7.52
CA GLN A 108 18.54 4.80 -7.45
C GLN A 108 19.17 5.16 -8.78
N LEU A 109 20.30 5.87 -8.74
CA LEU A 109 21.11 6.15 -9.93
C LEU A 109 21.98 4.91 -10.23
N VAL A 110 21.59 4.14 -11.23
CA VAL A 110 22.25 2.88 -11.62
C VAL A 110 22.74 2.94 -13.06
N SER A 111 23.81 2.20 -13.36
CA SER A 111 24.28 2.01 -14.74
C SER A 111 23.48 0.88 -15.40
N PHE A 112 22.82 1.16 -16.51
CA PHE A 112 22.07 0.16 -17.27
C PHE A 112 22.26 0.36 -18.77
N LYS A 113 22.69 -0.69 -19.46
CA LYS A 113 22.98 -0.69 -20.91
C LYS A 113 23.98 0.41 -21.34
N GLY A 114 24.91 0.77 -20.46
CA GLY A 114 25.96 1.78 -20.70
C GLY A 114 25.54 3.22 -20.38
N GLU A 115 24.31 3.45 -19.92
CA GLU A 115 23.80 4.77 -19.54
C GLU A 115 23.48 4.81 -18.04
N SER A 116 23.87 5.89 -17.35
CA SER A 116 23.45 6.14 -15.97
C SER A 116 22.01 6.65 -15.96
N LYS A 117 21.10 5.93 -15.30
CA LYS A 117 19.67 6.28 -15.20
C LYS A 117 19.19 6.18 -13.77
N VAL A 118 18.28 7.09 -13.40
CA VAL A 118 17.49 6.93 -12.18
C VAL A 118 16.42 5.89 -12.47
N ILE A 119 16.46 4.78 -11.75
CA ILE A 119 15.51 3.66 -11.89
C ILE A 119 14.88 3.40 -10.52
N CYS A 120 13.57 3.24 -10.50
CA CYS A 120 12.82 2.90 -9.30
C CYS A 120 12.83 1.39 -9.11
N ILE A 121 13.70 0.91 -8.23
CA ILE A 121 13.85 -0.51 -7.93
C ILE A 121 12.67 -0.94 -7.05
N PRO A 122 11.84 -1.92 -7.44
CA PRO A 122 10.82 -2.45 -6.57
C PRO A 122 11.47 -3.23 -5.42
N VAL A 123 10.87 -3.11 -4.25
CA VAL A 123 11.29 -3.80 -3.03
C VAL A 123 10.04 -4.37 -2.36
N VAL A 124 10.13 -5.59 -1.86
CA VAL A 124 9.06 -6.22 -1.07
C VAL A 124 9.54 -6.37 0.36
N VAL A 125 8.75 -5.84 1.31
CA VAL A 125 9.01 -6.00 2.74
C VAL A 125 8.04 -7.03 3.30
N ALA A 126 8.59 -8.06 3.94
CA ALA A 126 7.84 -9.14 4.58
C ALA A 126 7.92 -9.04 6.10
N VAL A 127 6.77 -9.01 6.75
CA VAL A 127 6.62 -8.96 8.21
C VAL A 127 6.03 -10.28 8.69
N VAL A 128 6.84 -11.08 9.39
CA VAL A 128 6.38 -12.31 10.05
C VAL A 128 5.63 -11.91 11.31
N SER A 129 4.31 -12.17 11.36
CA SER A 129 3.44 -11.76 12.47
C SER A 129 2.14 -12.57 12.52
N PRO A 130 1.60 -12.89 13.71
CA PRO A 130 0.28 -13.51 13.84
C PRO A 130 -0.88 -12.54 13.50
N PHE A 131 -0.66 -11.22 13.49
CA PHE A 131 -1.67 -10.18 13.21
C PHE A 131 -1.13 -9.07 12.29
N PRO A 132 -2.00 -8.25 11.64
CA PRO A 132 -1.56 -7.20 10.73
C PRO A 132 -0.66 -6.17 11.43
N PRO A 133 0.47 -5.73 10.84
CA PRO A 133 1.41 -4.82 11.50
C PRO A 133 0.81 -3.48 11.93
N SER A 134 -0.14 -2.95 11.14
CA SER A 134 -0.98 -1.80 11.50
C SER A 134 -2.18 -1.69 10.57
N ASP A 135 -3.26 -1.06 11.02
CA ASP A 135 -4.39 -0.61 10.20
C ASP A 135 -4.27 0.88 9.78
N LYS A 136 -3.14 1.53 10.10
CA LYS A 136 -2.85 2.94 9.81
C LYS A 136 -1.75 3.09 8.77
N ILE A 137 -1.67 4.28 8.19
CA ILE A 137 -0.63 4.69 7.26
C ILE A 137 -0.18 6.10 7.63
N GLY A 138 1.13 6.32 7.63
CA GLY A 138 1.71 7.65 7.84
C GLY A 138 1.77 8.40 6.52
N ILE A 139 1.52 9.71 6.55
CA ILE A 139 1.74 10.60 5.41
C ILE A 139 2.79 11.62 5.83
N ASN A 140 3.96 11.55 5.21
CA ASN A 140 5.08 12.45 5.45
C ASN A 140 5.51 13.13 4.16
N SER A 141 5.28 14.45 4.08
CA SER A 141 5.61 15.28 2.94
C SER A 141 6.52 16.40 3.40
N VAL A 142 7.62 16.63 2.66
CA VAL A 142 8.59 17.72 2.91
C VAL A 142 7.93 19.12 2.93
N GLN A 143 6.71 19.25 2.39
CA GLN A 143 5.95 20.50 2.32
C GLN A 143 4.81 20.60 3.35
N ARG A 144 4.75 19.73 4.36
CA ARG A 144 3.67 19.71 5.37
C ARG A 144 4.17 20.01 6.78
N GLU A 145 3.34 20.79 7.49
CA GLU A 145 3.47 21.19 8.90
C GLU A 145 3.52 20.02 9.90
N SER A 146 3.00 18.84 9.56
CA SER A 146 3.06 17.69 10.45
C SER A 146 2.89 16.36 9.72
N GLU A 147 3.46 15.34 10.34
CA GLU A 147 3.27 13.94 10.01
C GLU A 147 1.84 13.49 10.36
N GLU A 148 1.11 12.99 9.36
CA GLU A 148 -0.32 12.67 9.51
C GLU A 148 -0.52 11.14 9.52
N ILE A 149 -0.76 10.55 10.68
CA ILE A 149 -1.05 9.10 10.81
C ILE A 149 -2.57 8.88 10.70
N ILE A 150 -3.03 8.28 9.60
CA ILE A 150 -4.47 8.04 9.32
C ILE A 150 -4.80 6.56 9.11
N PRO A 151 -6.06 6.12 9.32
CA PRO A 151 -6.48 4.76 8.98
C PRO A 151 -6.33 4.46 7.48
N MET A 152 -5.74 3.31 7.13
CA MET A 152 -5.51 2.85 5.75
C MET A 152 -6.78 2.90 4.88
N LYS A 153 -7.95 2.63 5.48
CA LYS A 153 -9.27 2.65 4.82
C LYS A 153 -9.62 4.01 4.22
N GLN A 154 -9.11 5.14 4.75
CA GLN A 154 -9.31 6.46 4.14
C GLN A 154 -8.58 6.62 2.79
N MET A 155 -7.47 5.89 2.64
CA MET A 155 -6.67 5.76 1.42
C MET A 155 -7.10 4.56 0.56
N LYS A 156 -8.22 3.89 0.91
CA LYS A 156 -8.71 2.66 0.27
C LYS A 156 -7.67 1.53 0.23
N MET A 157 -6.82 1.48 1.25
CA MET A 157 -5.86 0.42 1.48
C MET A 157 -6.35 -0.51 2.58
N ASP A 158 -6.02 -1.80 2.47
CA ASP A 158 -6.27 -2.80 3.52
C ASP A 158 -5.32 -4.00 3.33
N TRP A 159 -5.18 -4.82 4.37
CA TRP A 159 -4.48 -6.10 4.28
C TRP A 159 -5.42 -7.17 3.77
N VAL A 160 -5.15 -7.68 2.56
CA VAL A 160 -5.97 -8.71 1.91
C VAL A 160 -5.20 -10.02 1.82
N PRO A 161 -5.85 -11.19 1.94
CA PRO A 161 -5.19 -12.46 1.70
C PRO A 161 -4.72 -12.52 0.24
N TYR A 162 -3.45 -12.89 0.03
CA TYR A 162 -2.97 -13.22 -1.29
C TYR A 162 -3.52 -14.58 -1.73
N ILE A 163 -3.87 -14.69 -3.01
CA ILE A 163 -4.38 -15.92 -3.62
C ILE A 163 -3.35 -16.39 -4.66
N PRO A 164 -2.60 -17.46 -4.40
CA PRO A 164 -1.65 -18.05 -5.35
C PRO A 164 -2.32 -18.38 -6.68
N LEU A 165 -1.58 -18.32 -7.79
CA LEU A 165 -2.12 -18.42 -9.15
C LEU A 165 -2.97 -19.68 -9.36
N GLU A 166 -2.51 -20.83 -8.87
CA GLU A 166 -3.22 -22.13 -8.93
C GLU A 166 -4.59 -22.08 -8.22
N ASN A 167 -4.72 -21.27 -7.17
CA ASN A 167 -5.88 -21.22 -6.30
C ASN A 167 -6.94 -20.19 -6.73
N ARG A 168 -6.68 -19.37 -7.76
CA ARG A 168 -7.62 -18.30 -8.21
C ARG A 168 -8.92 -18.83 -8.83
N GLY A 169 -8.98 -20.10 -9.19
CA GLY A 169 -10.22 -20.78 -9.61
C GLY A 169 -11.08 -21.30 -8.44
N SER A 170 -10.57 -21.30 -7.21
CA SER A 170 -11.23 -21.88 -6.03
C SER A 170 -12.14 -20.87 -5.31
N GLN A 171 -13.08 -21.38 -4.50
CA GLN A 171 -13.93 -20.53 -3.66
C GLN A 171 -13.08 -19.87 -2.57
N VAL A 172 -12.90 -18.55 -2.69
CA VAL A 172 -12.04 -17.73 -1.82
C VAL A 172 -12.33 -17.92 -0.33
N ASP A 173 -13.60 -18.06 0.04
CA ASP A 173 -14.07 -18.22 1.43
C ASP A 173 -13.55 -19.49 2.15
N LYS A 174 -12.87 -20.40 1.44
CA LYS A 174 -12.34 -21.67 1.99
C LYS A 174 -10.81 -21.73 2.04
N LEU A 175 -10.11 -20.70 1.57
CA LEU A 175 -8.65 -20.67 1.54
C LEU A 175 -8.11 -20.11 2.87
N HIS A 176 -7.40 -20.96 3.62
CA HIS A 176 -6.60 -20.52 4.76
C HIS A 176 -5.30 -19.87 4.24
N SER A 177 -5.35 -18.59 3.93
CA SER A 177 -4.16 -17.84 3.47
C SER A 177 -3.25 -17.47 4.65
N GLU A 178 -1.99 -17.88 4.59
CA GLU A 178 -0.93 -17.42 5.51
C GLU A 178 -0.24 -16.14 5.01
N ILE A 179 -0.33 -15.88 3.70
CA ILE A 179 0.24 -14.71 3.04
C ILE A 179 -0.83 -13.62 2.88
N PHE A 180 -0.53 -12.43 3.38
CA PHE A 180 -1.35 -11.23 3.25
C PHE A 180 -0.54 -10.15 2.55
N ILE A 181 -1.18 -9.40 1.65
CA ILE A 181 -0.59 -8.27 0.93
C ILE A 181 -1.30 -6.97 1.33
N LEU A 182 -0.55 -5.88 1.43
CA LEU A 182 -1.13 -4.54 1.47
C LEU A 182 -1.57 -4.19 0.04
N SER A 183 -2.88 -4.02 -0.15
CA SER A 183 -3.48 -3.72 -1.45
C SER A 183 -4.16 -2.36 -1.43
N CYS A 184 -4.19 -1.67 -2.58
CA CYS A 184 -4.90 -0.41 -2.76
C CYS A 184 -5.98 -0.53 -3.85
N THR A 185 -7.24 -0.32 -3.48
CA THR A 185 -8.38 -0.40 -4.42
C THR A 185 -8.63 0.90 -5.19
N GLN A 186 -7.81 1.93 -4.96
CA GLN A 186 -7.92 3.22 -5.65
C GLN A 186 -7.38 3.12 -7.09
N ARG A 187 -8.31 3.02 -8.06
CA ARG A 187 -7.96 2.97 -9.49
C ARG A 187 -7.24 4.23 -9.97
N ARG A 188 -6.14 4.07 -10.72
CA ARG A 188 -5.33 5.15 -11.31
C ARG A 188 -6.15 6.15 -12.14
N ALA A 189 -7.11 5.67 -12.94
CA ALA A 189 -8.01 6.52 -13.71
C ALA A 189 -8.86 7.48 -12.83
N ALA A 190 -9.23 7.04 -11.62
CA ALA A 190 -10.00 7.87 -10.69
C ALA A 190 -9.14 8.91 -9.94
N LEU A 191 -7.80 8.81 -9.96
CA LEU A 191 -6.90 9.82 -9.40
C LEU A 191 -6.95 11.13 -10.18
N LYS A 192 -7.17 11.07 -11.49
CA LYS A 192 -7.31 12.25 -12.38
C LYS A 192 -8.47 13.19 -11.98
N HIS A 193 -9.38 12.71 -11.12
CA HIS A 193 -10.53 13.46 -10.60
C HIS A 193 -10.40 13.80 -9.11
N LEU A 194 -9.26 13.50 -8.47
CA LEU A 194 -8.98 13.91 -7.09
C LEU A 194 -8.26 15.26 -7.08
N LYS A 195 -8.42 16.01 -5.97
CA LYS A 195 -7.61 17.20 -5.69
C LYS A 195 -6.13 16.80 -5.57
N ILE A 196 -5.23 17.69 -6.02
CA ILE A 196 -3.79 17.44 -6.04
C ILE A 196 -3.24 17.05 -4.67
N ASP A 197 -3.67 17.71 -3.59
CA ASP A 197 -3.28 17.40 -2.20
C ASP A 197 -3.62 15.96 -1.82
N ARG A 198 -4.72 15.41 -2.34
CA ARG A 198 -5.15 14.02 -2.10
C ARG A 198 -4.38 13.04 -2.95
N VAL A 199 -3.95 13.42 -4.16
CA VAL A 199 -3.03 12.60 -4.97
C VAL A 199 -1.66 12.53 -4.28
N LYS A 200 -1.13 13.68 -3.84
CA LYS A 200 0.09 13.77 -3.04
C LYS A 200 0.06 12.92 -1.76
N LYS A 201 -1.10 12.77 -1.08
CA LYS A 201 -1.23 11.81 0.04
C LYS A 201 -0.88 10.37 -0.33
N TYR A 202 -1.06 9.91 -1.58
CA TYR A 202 -0.66 8.55 -1.99
C TYR A 202 0.84 8.44 -2.31
N GLU A 203 1.44 9.52 -2.81
CA GLU A 203 2.87 9.57 -3.14
C GLU A 203 3.71 9.70 -1.86
N TYR A 204 3.21 10.41 -0.86
CA TYR A 204 3.87 10.64 0.44
C TYR A 204 3.44 9.67 1.55
N CYS A 205 2.72 8.59 1.23
CA CYS A 205 2.32 7.62 2.23
C CYS A 205 3.36 6.53 2.47
N LEU A 206 3.55 6.16 3.74
CA LEU A 206 4.47 5.14 4.20
C LEU A 206 3.71 4.16 5.11
N PRO A 207 3.84 2.83 4.93
CA PRO A 207 3.23 1.86 5.83
C PRO A 207 3.65 2.14 7.27
N TYR A 208 2.67 2.39 8.13
CA TYR A 208 2.91 2.66 9.54
C TYR A 208 3.12 1.36 10.29
N PHE A 209 3.99 1.41 11.31
CA PHE A 209 4.15 0.35 12.28
C PHE A 209 4.27 0.97 13.66
N TYR A 210 3.43 0.51 14.57
CA TYR A 210 3.48 0.92 15.96
C TYR A 210 4.20 -0.16 16.76
N GLN A 211 5.38 0.17 17.30
CA GLN A 211 6.11 -0.72 18.20
C GLN A 211 5.88 -0.26 19.65
N PRO A 212 4.88 -0.78 20.37
CA PRO A 212 4.46 -0.26 21.68
C PRO A 212 5.56 -0.30 22.76
N PHE A 213 6.57 -1.16 22.59
CA PHE A 213 7.72 -1.25 23.50
C PHE A 213 8.80 -0.20 23.27
N LYS A 214 8.78 0.50 22.14
CA LYS A 214 9.65 1.63 21.88
C LYS A 214 8.90 2.91 22.20
N GLU A 215 9.62 3.90 22.69
CA GLU A 215 9.14 5.28 22.64
C GLU A 215 9.16 5.74 21.19
N ASP A 216 8.09 6.39 20.77
CA ASP A 216 8.04 7.05 19.47
C ASP A 216 8.98 8.26 19.49
N GLU A 217 9.68 8.55 18.38
CA GLU A 217 10.50 9.76 18.26
C GLU A 217 9.62 11.01 18.50
N LEU A 218 8.34 10.96 18.11
CA LEU A 218 7.36 12.00 18.39
C LEU A 218 7.01 12.14 19.88
N GLU A 219 7.01 11.04 20.66
CA GLU A 219 6.83 11.09 22.11
C GLU A 219 8.03 11.74 22.82
N GLN A 220 9.20 11.76 22.17
CA GLN A 220 10.45 12.34 22.67
C GLN A 220 10.72 13.76 22.15
N SER A 221 10.12 14.16 21.02
CA SER A 221 10.35 15.47 20.40
C SER A 221 10.13 16.63 21.38
N THR A 222 11.14 17.50 21.41
CA THR A 222 11.25 18.76 22.18
C THR A 222 10.94 19.98 21.33
N GLU A 223 10.71 19.77 20.04
CA GLU A 223 10.57 20.78 19.00
C GLU A 223 9.08 21.05 18.69
N VAL A 224 8.70 22.33 18.64
CA VAL A 224 7.41 22.77 18.09
C VAL A 224 7.60 23.57 16.81
N GLN A 225 6.84 23.22 15.78
CA GLN A 225 6.62 24.14 14.66
C GLN A 225 5.68 25.27 15.09
N ILE A 226 6.14 26.50 14.89
CA ILE A 226 5.45 27.73 15.22
C ILE A 226 5.01 28.38 13.90
N ILE A 227 3.69 28.42 13.68
CA ILE A 227 3.06 29.23 12.64
C ILE A 227 2.37 30.41 13.32
N PHE A 228 3.07 31.53 13.46
CA PHE A 228 2.54 32.73 14.09
C PHE A 228 1.90 33.65 13.03
N PRO A 229 0.63 34.06 13.18
CA PRO A 229 -0.07 34.91 12.20
C PRO A 229 0.31 36.39 12.37
N GLY A 230 1.60 36.70 12.19
CA GLY A 230 2.13 38.06 12.18
C GLY A 230 1.77 38.84 10.91
N GLU A 231 1.99 40.15 10.95
CA GLU A 231 1.90 41.05 9.80
C GLU A 231 3.30 41.58 9.46
N PRO A 232 3.69 41.73 8.18
CA PRO A 232 2.86 41.57 6.98
C PRO A 232 2.77 40.12 6.44
N LYS A 233 3.56 39.19 6.99
CA LYS A 233 3.56 37.76 6.64
C LYS A 233 3.51 36.90 7.91
N PRO A 234 2.90 35.70 7.89
CA PRO A 234 3.06 34.74 8.97
C PRO A 234 4.52 34.33 9.13
N ILE A 235 4.94 34.10 10.38
CA ILE A 235 6.27 33.60 10.74
C ILE A 235 6.18 32.09 10.86
N PHE A 236 7.12 31.39 10.21
CA PHE A 236 7.26 29.94 10.23
C PHE A 236 8.64 29.62 10.80
N CYS A 237 8.70 29.08 12.01
CA CYS A 237 9.95 28.72 12.66
C CYS A 237 9.80 27.47 13.54
N GLU A 238 10.90 26.81 13.83
CA GLU A 238 11.00 25.68 14.75
C GLU A 238 11.59 26.18 16.07
N PHE A 239 11.02 25.75 17.20
CA PHE A 239 11.48 26.13 18.55
C PHE A 239 11.60 24.88 19.43
N ASP A 240 12.80 24.59 19.91
CA ASP A 240 13.07 23.48 20.81
C ASP A 240 13.05 23.96 22.27
N TRP A 241 12.12 23.45 23.09
CA TRP A 241 11.97 23.92 24.47
C TRP A 241 13.03 23.39 25.47
N GLU A 242 13.94 22.53 25.04
CA GLU A 242 15.11 22.06 25.81
C GLU A 242 16.43 22.69 25.32
N LEU A 243 16.52 23.03 24.03
CA LEU A 243 17.74 23.61 23.42
C LEU A 243 17.68 25.14 23.25
N ASP A 244 16.49 25.73 23.00
CA ASP A 244 16.33 27.17 22.78
C ASP A 244 15.85 27.92 24.04
N GLU A 245 16.52 29.03 24.34
CA GLU A 245 16.01 30.01 25.31
C GLU A 245 15.04 30.98 24.62
N LEU A 246 13.78 31.01 25.09
CA LEU A 246 12.69 31.78 24.47
C LEU A 246 12.99 33.27 24.31
N GLU A 247 13.77 33.88 25.23
CA GLU A 247 14.16 35.29 25.11
C GLU A 247 15.14 35.48 23.95
N GLU A 248 16.24 34.73 23.93
CA GLU A 248 17.24 34.79 22.85
C GLU A 248 16.67 34.44 21.48
N PHE A 249 15.80 33.43 21.42
CA PHE A 249 15.12 33.01 20.19
C PHE A 249 14.24 34.14 19.64
N THR A 250 13.45 34.79 20.50
CA THR A 250 12.61 35.92 20.06
C THR A 250 13.46 37.12 19.66
N ASP A 251 14.58 37.38 20.34
CA ASP A 251 15.48 38.49 20.04
C ASP A 251 16.20 38.31 18.70
N LYS A 252 16.57 37.08 18.31
CA LYS A 252 17.11 36.76 16.99
C LYS A 252 16.09 37.10 15.89
N LEU A 253 14.84 36.67 16.03
CA LEU A 253 13.78 36.97 15.05
C LEU A 253 13.51 38.47 14.89
N ILE A 254 13.71 39.28 15.95
CA ILE A 254 13.61 40.75 15.87
C ILE A 254 14.85 41.35 15.18
N GLN A 255 16.05 40.85 15.47
CA GLN A 255 17.29 41.28 14.82
C GLN A 255 17.33 40.96 13.33
N GLU A 256 16.66 39.88 12.91
CA GLU A 256 16.53 39.45 11.51
C GLU A 256 15.35 40.12 10.77
N GLU A 257 14.66 41.08 11.42
CA GLU A 257 13.47 41.80 10.91
C GLU A 257 12.28 40.87 10.53
N GLU A 258 12.26 39.64 11.06
CA GLU A 258 11.18 38.66 10.85
C GLU A 258 9.99 38.89 11.79
N LEU A 259 10.25 39.35 13.02
CA LEU A 259 9.26 39.68 14.04
C LEU A 259 9.38 41.14 14.45
N SER A 260 8.25 41.85 14.53
CA SER A 260 8.24 43.24 15.00
C SER A 260 8.26 43.32 16.54
N GLU A 261 8.92 44.35 17.08
CA GLU A 261 9.15 44.47 18.53
C GLU A 261 7.84 44.66 19.33
N ASP A 262 6.81 45.25 18.72
CA ASP A 262 5.46 45.35 19.30
C ASP A 262 4.75 43.98 19.41
N GLN A 263 5.07 43.04 18.54
CA GLN A 263 4.53 41.67 18.56
C GLN A 263 5.31 40.73 19.49
N LYS A 264 6.49 41.13 20.01
CA LYS A 264 7.38 40.32 20.87
C LYS A 264 6.65 39.55 21.97
N ASN A 265 5.80 40.23 22.73
CA ASN A 265 5.10 39.61 23.87
C ASN A 265 4.00 38.64 23.42
N THR A 266 3.27 38.98 22.35
CA THR A 266 2.22 38.13 21.77
C THR A 266 2.82 36.86 21.18
N PHE A 267 3.94 36.98 20.48
CA PHE A 267 4.70 35.85 19.94
C PHE A 267 5.15 34.89 21.06
N LYS A 268 5.76 35.42 22.13
CA LYS A 268 6.20 34.60 23.27
C LYS A 268 5.07 33.85 23.96
N GLU A 269 3.90 34.46 24.15
CA GLU A 269 2.76 33.75 24.73
C GLU A 269 2.21 32.68 23.78
N PHE A 270 2.22 32.93 22.46
CA PHE A 270 1.87 31.93 21.45
C PHE A 270 2.83 30.73 21.47
N VAL A 271 4.15 30.96 21.51
CA VAL A 271 5.15 29.88 21.63
C VAL A 271 4.95 29.11 22.93
N LYS A 272 4.74 29.79 24.07
CA LYS A 272 4.42 29.10 25.35
C LYS A 272 3.15 28.28 25.28
N GLU A 273 2.12 28.72 24.56
CA GLU A 273 0.90 27.96 24.33
C GLU A 273 1.19 26.70 23.51
N LYS A 274 1.90 26.81 22.38
CA LYS A 274 2.31 25.66 21.55
C LYS A 274 3.18 24.66 22.29
N VAL A 275 4.15 25.12 23.08
CA VAL A 275 4.96 24.25 23.96
C VAL A 275 4.10 23.54 25.01
N ARG A 276 3.05 24.18 25.56
CA ARG A 276 2.12 23.52 26.50
C ARG A 276 1.23 22.49 25.79
N GLU A 277 0.73 22.79 24.59
CA GLU A 277 -0.05 21.86 23.77
C GLU A 277 0.77 20.60 23.45
N ALA A 278 1.99 20.77 22.94
CA ALA A 278 2.91 19.68 22.63
C ALA A 278 3.29 18.85 23.87
N LYS A 279 3.70 19.48 24.98
CA LYS A 279 3.99 18.76 26.24
C LYS A 279 2.79 17.98 26.78
N LYS A 280 1.57 18.49 26.59
CA LYS A 280 0.34 17.76 26.94
C LYS A 280 0.13 16.56 26.01
N ALA A 281 0.25 16.73 24.70
CA ALA A 281 0.12 15.67 23.71
C ALA A 281 1.15 14.54 23.96
N ASN A 282 2.42 14.87 24.20
CA ASN A 282 3.48 13.90 24.47
C ASN A 282 3.19 13.11 25.76
N ARG A 283 2.64 13.75 26.80
CA ARG A 283 2.20 13.03 28.01
C ARG A 283 1.03 12.09 27.73
N GLU A 284 0.01 12.56 27.03
CA GLU A 284 -1.18 11.76 26.68
C GLU A 284 -0.81 10.57 25.78
N ALA A 285 0.14 10.74 24.86
CA ALA A 285 0.70 9.65 24.04
C ALA A 285 1.44 8.61 24.90
N ARG A 286 2.36 9.05 25.78
CA ARG A 286 3.09 8.15 26.72
C ARG A 286 2.13 7.39 27.66
N GLU A 287 1.10 8.05 28.17
CA GLU A 287 0.05 7.42 28.99
C GLU A 287 -0.77 6.40 28.19
N ALA A 288 -1.17 6.73 26.96
CA ALA A 288 -1.88 5.82 26.06
C ALA A 288 -1.02 4.61 25.67
N ARG A 289 0.28 4.79 25.39
CA ARG A 289 1.23 3.71 25.11
C ARG A 289 1.40 2.79 26.32
N LYS A 290 1.62 3.36 27.50
CA LYS A 290 1.73 2.59 28.76
C LYS A 290 0.47 1.75 28.99
N LYS A 291 -0.71 2.37 28.87
CA LYS A 291 -1.99 1.67 28.99
C LYS A 291 -2.14 0.56 27.95
N ALA A 292 -1.79 0.82 26.69
CA ALA A 292 -1.85 -0.18 25.62
C ALA A 292 -0.92 -1.38 25.88
N VAL A 293 0.24 -1.17 26.52
CA VAL A 293 1.15 -2.25 26.95
C VAL A 293 0.60 -3.03 28.15
N GLU A 294 -0.05 -2.35 29.11
CA GLU A 294 -0.68 -2.98 30.28
C GLU A 294 -1.91 -3.82 29.90
N GLU A 295 -2.74 -3.36 28.96
CA GLU A 295 -3.93 -4.07 28.46
C GLU A 295 -3.60 -5.19 27.45
N MET A 296 -2.34 -5.32 27.02
CA MET A 296 -1.90 -6.28 26.02
C MET A 296 -1.74 -7.69 26.59
N SER A 297 -2.22 -8.71 25.86
CA SER A 297 -1.98 -10.12 26.21
C SER A 297 -0.51 -10.50 26.05
N GLU A 298 -0.04 -11.44 26.87
CA GLU A 298 1.34 -11.96 26.79
C GLU A 298 1.66 -12.58 25.43
N GLU A 299 0.68 -13.21 24.77
CA GLU A 299 0.83 -13.71 23.39
C GLU A 299 1.11 -12.58 22.38
N THR A 300 0.42 -11.44 22.53
CA THR A 300 0.64 -10.26 21.67
C THR A 300 1.99 -9.60 21.99
N LYS A 301 2.40 -9.57 23.26
CA LYS A 301 3.74 -9.07 23.67
C LYS A 301 4.85 -9.91 23.05
N ALA A 302 4.79 -11.23 23.21
CA ALA A 302 5.74 -12.17 22.61
C ALA A 302 5.74 -12.09 21.08
N ALA A 303 4.59 -11.85 20.45
CA ALA A 303 4.51 -11.63 19.01
C ALA A 303 5.27 -10.37 18.57
N PHE A 304 5.17 -9.25 19.29
CA PHE A 304 5.94 -8.03 19.00
C PHE A 304 7.46 -8.19 19.20
N GLU A 305 7.90 -9.01 20.16
CA GLU A 305 9.31 -9.33 20.40
C GLU A 305 9.90 -10.29 19.34
N THR A 306 9.09 -11.26 18.88
CA THR A 306 9.50 -12.26 17.89
C THR A 306 9.28 -11.82 16.44
N MET A 307 8.58 -10.70 16.21
CA MET A 307 8.30 -10.13 14.90
C MET A 307 9.60 -9.88 14.12
N ARG A 308 9.68 -10.40 12.88
CA ARG A 308 10.83 -10.21 12.00
C ARG A 308 10.43 -9.51 10.71
N PHE A 309 11.36 -8.69 10.22
CA PHE A 309 11.24 -7.92 8.99
C PHE A 309 12.30 -8.38 8.01
N TYR A 310 11.89 -8.84 6.84
CA TYR A 310 12.76 -9.22 5.74
C TYR A 310 12.54 -8.24 4.59
N LYS A 311 13.59 -7.86 3.89
CA LYS A 311 13.53 -6.91 2.78
C LYS A 311 14.11 -7.56 1.53
N PHE A 312 13.24 -7.90 0.59
CA PHE A 312 13.58 -8.56 -0.66
C PHE A 312 13.83 -7.51 -1.73
N TYR A 313 15.04 -7.51 -2.26
CA TYR A 313 15.37 -6.89 -3.54
C TYR A 313 15.28 -7.95 -4.64
N PRO A 314 15.07 -7.56 -5.91
CA PRO A 314 15.09 -8.51 -7.01
C PRO A 314 16.47 -9.16 -7.17
N VAL A 315 16.46 -10.40 -7.68
CA VAL A 315 17.64 -11.18 -8.02
C VAL A 315 18.25 -10.62 -9.31
N GLN A 316 19.58 -10.53 -9.35
CA GLN A 316 20.30 -10.04 -10.53
C GLN A 316 20.08 -10.97 -11.73
N THR A 317 19.66 -10.42 -12.85
CA THR A 317 19.64 -11.09 -14.15
C THR A 317 20.49 -10.31 -15.18
N PRO A 318 20.81 -10.88 -16.35
CA PRO A 318 21.50 -10.15 -17.42
C PRO A 318 20.72 -8.96 -17.98
N ASP A 319 19.38 -8.98 -17.87
CA ASP A 319 18.48 -7.97 -18.43
C ASP A 319 18.05 -6.89 -17.41
N THR A 320 18.46 -7.00 -16.15
CA THR A 320 18.20 -6.01 -15.08
C THR A 320 19.42 -5.13 -14.81
N PRO A 321 19.25 -3.88 -14.34
CA PRO A 321 20.35 -3.07 -13.80
C PRO A 321 21.11 -3.80 -12.67
N ASP A 322 22.40 -3.50 -12.47
CA ASP A 322 23.12 -3.94 -11.28
C ASP A 322 22.70 -3.09 -10.07
N ILE A 323 22.14 -3.76 -9.06
CA ILE A 323 21.67 -3.13 -7.82
C ILE A 323 22.45 -3.57 -6.57
N SER A 324 23.54 -4.34 -6.74
CA SER A 324 24.33 -4.91 -5.62
C SER A 324 24.81 -3.85 -4.62
N ASN A 325 25.21 -2.68 -5.13
CA ASN A 325 25.79 -1.59 -4.35
C ASN A 325 24.76 -0.63 -3.71
N VAL A 326 23.47 -0.80 -4.00
CA VAL A 326 22.39 0.08 -3.50
C VAL A 326 21.40 -0.62 -2.56
N LYS A 327 21.58 -1.93 -2.29
CA LYS A 327 20.77 -2.64 -1.29
C LYS A 327 21.02 -2.07 0.12
N ALA A 328 19.96 -1.60 0.78
CA ALA A 328 20.02 -1.00 2.11
C ALA A 328 19.04 -1.68 3.08
N PRO A 329 19.37 -1.84 4.39
CA PRO A 329 18.46 -2.47 5.35
C PRO A 329 17.32 -1.55 5.78
N PHE A 330 17.45 -0.23 5.63
CA PHE A 330 16.42 0.72 6.07
C PHE A 330 15.11 0.54 5.27
N ILE A 331 13.97 0.43 5.95
CA ILE A 331 12.65 0.22 5.34
C ILE A 331 11.94 1.57 5.21
N ASN A 332 11.62 2.18 6.35
CA ASN A 332 11.09 3.52 6.51
C ASN A 332 11.25 3.92 7.99
N ARG A 333 10.86 5.14 8.37
CA ARG A 333 11.04 5.62 9.76
C ARG A 333 10.29 4.79 10.83
N TYR A 334 9.12 4.25 10.53
CA TYR A 334 8.31 3.49 11.50
C TYR A 334 8.80 2.04 11.69
N TYR A 335 9.23 1.40 10.60
CA TYR A 335 9.82 0.05 10.63
C TYR A 335 11.31 0.05 11.01
N GLY A 336 12.01 1.17 10.80
CA GLY A 336 13.45 1.29 10.98
C GLY A 336 14.21 0.45 9.96
N LYS A 337 14.93 -0.57 10.42
CA LYS A 337 15.75 -1.46 9.59
C LYS A 337 15.16 -2.87 9.55
N ALA A 338 15.22 -3.49 8.37
CA ALA A 338 15.03 -4.91 8.19
C ALA A 338 16.03 -5.70 9.04
N HIS A 339 15.59 -6.84 9.54
CA HIS A 339 16.44 -7.80 10.23
C HIS A 339 17.35 -8.55 9.25
N GLU A 340 16.90 -8.72 8.01
CA GLU A 340 17.65 -9.36 6.93
C GLU A 340 17.28 -8.75 5.57
N ILE A 341 18.26 -8.69 4.68
CA ILE A 341 18.11 -8.31 3.26
C ILE A 341 18.31 -9.55 2.40
N LEU A 342 17.45 -9.73 1.41
CA LEU A 342 17.46 -10.87 0.46
C LEU A 342 17.51 -10.39 -1.01
#